data_AF-A0A956BVR8-F1
#
_entry.id   AF-A0A956BVR8-F1
#
_cell.length_a   1.000
_cell.length_b   1.000
_cell.length_c   1.000
_cell.angle_alpha   90.00
_cell.angle_beta   90.00
_cell.angle_gamma   90.00
#
_symmetry.space_group_name_H-M   'P 1'
#
loop_
_entity.id
_entity.type
_entity.pdbx_description
1 polymer ?
#
loop_
_entity_poly.entity_id
_entity_poly.type
_entity_poly.pdbx_seq_one_letter_code
_entity_poly.pdbx_strand_id
1 'polypeptide(L)'
;MQNVIEAVSAVYKKAHDNLKAKVVVGGRLKGNLLNDEQLAAHALAYLATELEACRQLSAWAETVGGEFEGKVARAYIGELARNLRGGVDLGACENIALADLGITDADLADSLLHPDVQAFSAQHATGAIYLEIAQHARDNGFGDPGLGDEMLEEIRAQFAKFTDQKVIPIAQDVHRQDKLIPMEILEQLAELGVFGLTIPEEYGGLGLSKVAMCVVTEELSRGYIGVGSLGTRSEIAAELIIGGGTEEQKQEWLPKLASGEVLSTAVFTEPNNGSDLANLTTRAVKQEDGSYVVSGAKTWITHAVRADVMTLLARTNPDAPGYQGLSMFLAKKTRLSGEPGEPEFVDKGLTGTEIKVLGYRGMKEYELSFDGFTVPGANLLGGEEGAGFKQLMRTFESARIQTAARGVGVAQAALNDA
;
A
#
# COMPACT_ATOMS: atom_id res chain seq x y z
N MET A 1 -26.93 14.58 -2.44
CA MET A 1 -25.75 13.86 -1.92
C MET A 1 -25.88 13.66 -0.42
N GLN A 2 -25.92 14.74 0.38
CA GLN A 2 -26.00 14.65 1.85
C GLN A 2 -27.07 13.68 2.38
N ASN A 3 -28.33 13.79 1.95
CA ASN A 3 -29.41 12.87 2.40
C ASN A 3 -29.10 11.39 2.10
N VAL A 4 -28.40 11.10 1.00
CA VAL A 4 -28.00 9.72 0.65
C VAL A 4 -26.86 9.25 1.53
N ILE A 5 -25.87 10.11 1.79
CA ILE A 5 -24.77 9.83 2.72
C ILE A 5 -25.31 9.54 4.12
N GLU A 6 -26.31 10.30 4.58
CA GLU A 6 -26.98 10.08 5.85
C GLU A 6 -27.73 8.74 5.90
N ALA A 7 -28.40 8.36 4.81
CA ALA A 7 -29.05 7.04 4.71
C ALA A 7 -28.04 5.88 4.78
N VAL A 8 -26.90 5.98 4.05
CA VAL A 8 -25.82 4.98 4.12
C VAL A 8 -25.20 4.95 5.52
N SER A 9 -24.99 6.12 6.14
CA SER A 9 -24.48 6.25 7.51
C SER A 9 -25.40 5.59 8.54
N ALA A 10 -26.72 5.71 8.38
CA ALA A 10 -27.70 5.05 9.24
C ALA A 10 -27.59 3.52 9.16
N VAL A 11 -27.47 2.97 7.95
CA VAL A 11 -27.24 1.52 7.74
C VAL A 11 -25.93 1.07 8.37
N TYR A 12 -24.83 1.79 8.12
CA TYR A 12 -23.52 1.49 8.71
C TYR A 12 -23.59 1.47 10.24
N LYS A 13 -24.18 2.50 10.87
CA LYS A 13 -24.29 2.58 12.34
C LYS A 13 -25.07 1.41 12.91
N LYS A 14 -26.18 1.03 12.28
CA LYS A 14 -27.00 -0.10 12.69
C LYS A 14 -26.23 -1.42 12.57
N ALA A 15 -25.58 -1.66 11.43
CA ALA A 15 -24.74 -2.84 11.20
C ALA A 15 -23.59 -2.93 12.22
N HIS A 16 -22.94 -1.79 12.50
CA HIS A 16 -21.88 -1.69 13.49
C HIS A 16 -22.38 -2.09 14.89
N ASP A 17 -23.50 -1.51 15.33
CA ASP A 17 -24.04 -1.77 16.67
C ASP A 17 -24.51 -3.23 16.81
N ASN A 18 -25.11 -3.80 15.76
CA ASN A 18 -25.51 -5.20 15.70
C ASN A 18 -24.30 -6.14 15.81
N LEU A 19 -23.25 -5.91 15.00
CA LEU A 19 -22.03 -6.73 15.06
C LEU A 19 -21.35 -6.59 16.43
N LYS A 20 -21.22 -5.37 16.93
CA LYS A 20 -20.64 -5.08 18.24
C LYS A 20 -21.33 -5.85 19.36
N ALA A 21 -22.66 -5.96 19.33
CA ALA A 21 -23.43 -6.72 20.31
C ALA A 21 -23.11 -8.23 20.30
N LYS A 22 -22.67 -8.78 19.15
CA LYS A 22 -22.27 -10.17 19.00
C LYS A 22 -20.83 -10.43 19.45
N VAL A 23 -19.91 -9.52 19.13
CA VAL A 23 -18.46 -9.77 19.25
C VAL A 23 -17.79 -9.14 20.48
N VAL A 24 -18.47 -8.22 21.18
CA VAL A 24 -17.96 -7.55 22.38
C VAL A 24 -18.64 -8.09 23.64
N VAL A 25 -17.86 -8.74 24.51
CA VAL A 25 -18.35 -9.31 25.77
C VAL A 25 -17.58 -8.70 26.94
N GLY A 26 -18.31 -8.12 27.90
CA GLY A 26 -17.71 -7.43 29.06
C GLY A 26 -16.85 -6.23 28.67
N GLY A 27 -17.24 -5.50 27.61
CA GLY A 27 -16.51 -4.33 27.11
C GLY A 27 -15.22 -4.64 26.34
N ARG A 28 -14.93 -5.90 26.04
CA ARG A 28 -13.75 -6.31 25.26
C ARG A 28 -14.15 -7.11 24.03
N LEU A 29 -13.50 -6.82 22.91
CA LEU A 29 -13.62 -7.60 21.68
C LEU A 29 -13.09 -9.03 21.92
N LYS A 30 -13.83 -10.02 21.42
CA LYS A 30 -13.45 -11.44 21.51
C LYS A 30 -13.08 -11.94 20.12
N GLY A 31 -11.80 -12.29 19.93
CA GLY A 31 -11.28 -12.69 18.61
C GLY A 31 -11.96 -13.92 18.02
N ASN A 32 -12.33 -14.91 18.86
CA ASN A 32 -13.08 -16.08 18.40
C ASN A 32 -14.48 -15.71 17.89
N LEU A 33 -15.21 -14.84 18.60
CA LEU A 33 -16.53 -14.38 18.15
C LEU A 33 -16.42 -13.52 16.89
N LEU A 34 -15.36 -12.73 16.76
CA LEU A 34 -15.10 -11.97 15.53
C LEU A 34 -14.81 -12.90 14.35
N ASN A 35 -14.10 -14.01 14.57
CA ASN A 35 -13.87 -15.02 13.54
C ASN A 35 -15.18 -15.72 13.14
N ASP A 36 -16.04 -16.04 14.11
CA ASP A 36 -17.36 -16.62 13.84
C ASP A 36 -18.24 -15.66 13.01
N GLU A 37 -18.06 -14.35 13.18
CA GLU A 37 -18.79 -13.28 12.47
C GLU A 37 -17.92 -12.60 11.38
N GLN A 38 -16.92 -13.29 10.82
CA GLN A 38 -15.92 -12.69 9.93
C GLN A 38 -16.54 -12.02 8.70
N LEU A 39 -17.52 -12.66 8.05
CA LEU A 39 -18.19 -12.09 6.87
C LEU A 39 -18.92 -10.77 7.22
N ALA A 40 -19.59 -10.73 8.36
CA ALA A 40 -20.26 -9.52 8.83
C ALA A 40 -19.25 -8.42 9.19
N ALA A 41 -18.11 -8.78 9.77
CA ALA A 41 -17.02 -7.85 10.06
C ALA A 41 -16.40 -7.25 8.80
N HIS A 42 -16.16 -8.07 7.76
CA HIS A 42 -15.65 -7.59 6.48
C HIS A 42 -16.67 -6.71 5.76
N ALA A 43 -17.94 -7.10 5.72
CA ALA A 43 -19.01 -6.28 5.14
C ALA A 43 -19.16 -4.93 5.88
N LEU A 44 -19.00 -4.91 7.20
CA LEU A 44 -18.99 -3.66 7.96
C LEU A 44 -17.81 -2.77 7.58
N ALA A 45 -16.62 -3.34 7.37
CA ALA A 45 -15.44 -2.61 6.93
C ALA A 45 -15.64 -2.02 5.52
N TYR A 46 -16.23 -2.77 4.59
CA TYR A 46 -16.56 -2.28 3.25
C TYR A 46 -17.62 -1.18 3.29
N LEU A 47 -18.67 -1.32 4.11
CA LEU A 47 -19.65 -0.24 4.34
C LEU A 47 -18.99 1.04 4.86
N ALA A 48 -18.02 0.91 5.79
CA ALA A 48 -17.27 2.05 6.28
C ALA A 48 -16.45 2.72 5.17
N THR A 49 -15.77 1.92 4.35
CA THR A 49 -14.99 2.40 3.19
C THR A 49 -15.86 3.17 2.22
N GLU A 50 -17.02 2.61 1.83
CA GLU A 50 -17.94 3.22 0.88
C GLU A 50 -18.60 4.50 1.41
N LEU A 51 -18.95 4.51 2.70
CA LEU A 51 -19.46 5.70 3.37
C LEU A 51 -18.42 6.82 3.38
N GLU A 52 -17.15 6.49 3.66
CA GLU A 52 -16.07 7.46 3.65
C GLU A 52 -15.75 7.94 2.23
N ALA A 53 -15.75 7.05 1.23
CA ALA A 53 -15.61 7.42 -0.18
C ALA A 53 -16.69 8.42 -0.62
N CYS A 54 -17.95 8.22 -0.20
CA CYS A 54 -19.03 9.17 -0.49
C CYS A 54 -18.80 10.55 0.14
N ARG A 55 -18.30 10.60 1.38
CA ARG A 55 -17.98 11.86 2.06
C ARG A 55 -16.86 12.59 1.34
N GLN A 56 -15.78 11.87 1.03
CA GLN A 56 -14.61 12.45 0.36
C GLN A 56 -14.93 12.91 -1.06
N LEU A 57 -15.71 12.14 -1.85
CA LEU A 57 -16.16 12.56 -3.18
C LEU A 57 -17.10 13.77 -3.14
N SER A 58 -18.01 13.84 -2.16
CA SER A 58 -18.86 15.02 -1.99
C SER A 58 -18.03 16.25 -1.65
N ALA A 59 -17.08 16.12 -0.72
CA ALA A 59 -16.21 17.22 -0.31
C ALA A 59 -15.26 17.66 -1.43
N TRP A 60 -14.71 16.73 -2.20
CA TRP A 60 -13.90 17.02 -3.39
C TRP A 60 -14.71 17.80 -4.43
N ALA A 61 -15.90 17.32 -4.79
CA ALA A 61 -16.75 18.00 -5.78
C ALA A 61 -17.18 19.41 -5.33
N GLU A 62 -17.44 19.61 -4.03
CA GLU A 62 -17.73 20.93 -3.45
C GLU A 62 -16.50 21.87 -3.49
N THR A 63 -15.32 21.30 -3.23
CA THR A 63 -14.05 22.05 -3.20
C THR A 63 -13.62 22.51 -4.59
N VAL A 64 -13.70 21.62 -5.57
CA VAL A 64 -13.33 21.90 -6.97
C VAL A 64 -14.40 22.74 -7.68
N GLY A 65 -15.68 22.45 -7.42
CA GLY A 65 -16.81 23.25 -7.90
C GLY A 65 -17.17 23.08 -9.39
N GLY A 66 -16.61 22.10 -10.10
CA GLY A 66 -16.89 21.84 -11.51
C GLY A 66 -18.13 20.96 -11.77
N GLU A 67 -18.76 21.15 -12.94
CA GLU A 67 -19.97 20.39 -13.30
C GLU A 67 -19.68 18.90 -13.47
N PHE A 68 -18.55 18.56 -14.09
CA PHE A 68 -18.12 17.19 -14.33
C PHE A 68 -17.85 16.46 -13.00
N GLU A 69 -17.09 17.07 -12.10
CA GLU A 69 -16.74 16.53 -10.78
C GLU A 69 -17.99 16.32 -9.94
N GLY A 70 -18.89 17.30 -9.92
CA GLY A 70 -20.20 17.15 -9.29
C GLY A 70 -21.01 16.01 -9.90
N LYS A 71 -20.96 15.79 -11.22
CA LYS A 71 -21.67 14.71 -11.90
C LYS A 71 -21.10 13.34 -11.51
N VAL A 72 -19.78 13.19 -11.48
CA VAL A 72 -19.08 11.98 -11.02
C VAL A 72 -19.44 11.65 -9.57
N ALA A 73 -19.35 12.62 -8.66
CA ALA A 73 -19.69 12.41 -7.25
C ALA A 73 -21.17 11.98 -7.06
N ARG A 74 -22.11 12.65 -7.75
CA ARG A 74 -23.53 12.29 -7.69
C ARG A 74 -23.81 10.90 -8.27
N ALA A 75 -23.16 10.56 -9.37
CA ALA A 75 -23.28 9.25 -10.02
C ALA A 75 -22.78 8.14 -9.09
N TYR A 76 -21.59 8.28 -8.51
CA TYR A 76 -21.03 7.32 -7.55
C TYR A 76 -21.94 7.12 -6.34
N ILE A 77 -22.34 8.21 -5.68
CA ILE A 77 -23.15 8.16 -4.47
C ILE A 77 -24.53 7.53 -4.75
N GLY A 78 -25.13 7.86 -5.90
CA GLY A 78 -26.40 7.26 -6.33
C GLY A 78 -26.27 5.77 -6.66
N GLU A 79 -25.18 5.38 -7.32
CA GLU A 79 -24.89 3.99 -7.68
C GLU A 79 -24.68 3.13 -6.44
N LEU A 80 -23.87 3.60 -5.48
CA LEU A 80 -23.67 2.92 -4.20
C LEU A 80 -24.99 2.71 -3.47
N ALA A 81 -25.80 3.76 -3.31
CA ALA A 81 -27.07 3.66 -2.59
C ALA A 81 -28.05 2.69 -3.27
N ARG A 82 -28.00 2.59 -4.61
CA ARG A 82 -28.76 1.61 -5.38
C ARG A 82 -28.23 0.19 -5.16
N ASN A 83 -26.91 -0.01 -5.19
CA ASN A 83 -26.26 -1.32 -5.08
C ASN A 83 -26.37 -1.91 -3.68
N LEU A 84 -26.25 -1.09 -2.63
CA LEU A 84 -26.38 -1.55 -1.24
C LEU A 84 -27.75 -2.18 -0.93
N ARG A 85 -28.80 -1.88 -1.70
CA ARG A 85 -30.10 -2.56 -1.58
C ARG A 85 -30.01 -4.05 -1.88
N GLY A 86 -29.05 -4.45 -2.71
CA GLY A 86 -28.76 -5.85 -3.03
C GLY A 86 -27.81 -6.53 -2.04
N GLY A 87 -27.17 -5.78 -1.14
CA GLY A 87 -26.15 -6.26 -0.21
C GLY A 87 -24.84 -5.50 -0.33
N VAL A 88 -23.88 -5.84 0.53
CA VAL A 88 -22.52 -5.31 0.49
C VAL A 88 -21.68 -6.20 -0.42
N ASP A 89 -21.16 -5.62 -1.50
CA ASP A 89 -20.29 -6.32 -2.45
C ASP A 89 -18.83 -6.24 -1.98
N LEU A 90 -18.23 -7.39 -1.68
CA LEU A 90 -16.82 -7.52 -1.29
C LEU A 90 -15.95 -7.97 -2.48
N GLY A 91 -16.56 -8.26 -3.63
CA GLY A 91 -15.90 -8.75 -4.83
C GLY A 91 -16.66 -9.90 -5.49
N ALA A 92 -16.06 -10.47 -6.56
CA ALA A 92 -16.72 -11.36 -7.52
C ALA A 92 -17.45 -12.59 -6.95
N CYS A 93 -17.17 -13.01 -5.71
CA CYS A 93 -17.76 -14.21 -5.10
C CYS A 93 -18.40 -13.94 -3.72
N GLU A 94 -18.40 -12.71 -3.21
CA GLU A 94 -18.79 -12.40 -1.83
C GLU A 94 -19.71 -11.19 -1.80
N ASN A 95 -21.02 -11.45 -1.80
CA ASN A 95 -22.05 -10.43 -1.55
C ASN A 95 -22.79 -10.78 -0.25
N ILE A 96 -22.73 -9.88 0.72
CA ILE A 96 -23.33 -10.08 2.05
C ILE A 96 -24.65 -9.33 2.14
N ALA A 97 -25.74 -10.05 2.39
CA ALA A 97 -27.05 -9.43 2.52
C ALA A 97 -27.09 -8.50 3.74
N LEU A 98 -27.76 -7.36 3.62
CA LEU A 98 -27.91 -6.44 4.76
C LEU A 98 -28.66 -7.08 5.94
N ALA A 99 -29.53 -8.07 5.67
CA ALA A 99 -30.20 -8.87 6.69
C ALA A 99 -29.20 -9.67 7.57
N ASP A 100 -28.08 -10.14 7.00
CA ASP A 100 -27.02 -10.85 7.75
C ASP A 100 -26.29 -9.91 8.71
N LEU A 101 -26.34 -8.60 8.44
CA LEU A 101 -25.86 -7.54 9.33
C LEU A 101 -26.93 -7.07 10.33
N GLY A 102 -28.09 -7.72 10.36
CA GLY A 102 -29.22 -7.39 11.23
C GLY A 102 -29.98 -6.12 10.82
N ILE A 103 -29.88 -5.71 9.55
CA ILE A 103 -30.68 -4.60 9.01
C ILE A 103 -32.06 -5.13 8.62
N THR A 104 -33.11 -4.52 9.16
CA THR A 104 -34.49 -4.92 8.91
C THR A 104 -35.12 -4.16 7.75
N ASP A 105 -36.24 -4.65 7.21
CA ASP A 105 -37.01 -3.94 6.18
C ASP A 105 -37.46 -2.55 6.64
N ALA A 106 -37.76 -2.38 7.94
CA ALA A 106 -38.09 -1.08 8.51
C ALA A 106 -36.88 -0.13 8.51
N ASP A 107 -35.69 -0.62 8.88
CA ASP A 107 -34.46 0.17 8.81
C ASP A 107 -34.15 0.57 7.35
N LEU A 108 -34.42 -0.31 6.37
CA LEU A 108 -34.27 -0.01 4.95
C LEU A 108 -35.28 1.03 4.45
N ALA A 109 -36.55 0.92 4.85
CA ALA A 109 -37.61 1.86 4.53
C ALA A 109 -37.26 3.30 4.99
N ASP A 110 -36.67 3.42 6.17
CA ASP A 110 -36.24 4.70 6.75
C ASP A 110 -34.89 5.20 6.20
N SER A 111 -34.21 4.43 5.34
CA SER A 111 -32.88 4.75 4.81
C SER A 111 -32.76 4.57 3.28
N LEU A 112 -32.19 3.46 2.80
CA LEU A 112 -31.86 3.23 1.39
C LEU A 112 -33.08 3.12 0.46
N LEU A 113 -34.25 2.79 1.02
CA LEU A 113 -35.54 2.74 0.34
C LEU A 113 -36.39 4.00 0.55
N HIS A 114 -35.87 5.01 1.27
CA HIS A 114 -36.56 6.28 1.42
C HIS A 114 -36.79 6.93 0.02
N PRO A 115 -37.99 7.49 -0.27
CA PRO A 115 -38.32 8.00 -1.60
C PRO A 115 -37.31 8.99 -2.17
N ASP A 116 -36.77 9.89 -1.34
CA ASP A 116 -35.76 10.87 -1.76
C ASP A 116 -34.43 10.23 -2.18
N VAL A 117 -34.01 9.16 -1.49
CA VAL A 117 -32.78 8.41 -1.82
C VAL A 117 -32.97 7.65 -3.12
N GLN A 118 -34.15 7.06 -3.31
CA GLN A 118 -34.53 6.39 -4.56
C GLN A 118 -34.59 7.37 -5.72
N ALA A 119 -35.22 8.53 -5.55
CA ALA A 119 -35.30 9.58 -6.55
C ALA A 119 -33.91 10.11 -6.93
N PHE A 120 -33.04 10.35 -5.95
CA PHE A 120 -31.66 10.77 -6.20
C PHE A 120 -30.90 9.74 -7.05
N SER A 121 -30.99 8.46 -6.70
CA SER A 121 -30.34 7.38 -7.45
C SER A 121 -30.91 7.29 -8.88
N ALA A 122 -32.24 7.36 -9.03
CA ALA A 122 -32.92 7.30 -10.32
C ALA A 122 -32.58 8.50 -11.24
N GLN A 123 -32.21 9.63 -10.65
CA GLN A 123 -31.81 10.83 -11.40
C GLN A 123 -30.34 10.80 -11.82
N HIS A 124 -29.44 10.34 -10.94
CA HIS A 124 -28.00 10.52 -11.11
C HIS A 124 -27.22 9.24 -11.44
N ALA A 125 -27.76 8.06 -11.15
CA ALA A 125 -27.12 6.77 -11.34
C ALA A 125 -27.81 5.99 -12.48
N THR A 126 -27.71 6.53 -13.69
CA THR A 126 -28.37 5.98 -14.89
C THR A 126 -27.37 5.77 -16.02
N GLY A 127 -27.70 4.86 -16.95
CA GLY A 127 -26.86 4.63 -18.13
C GLY A 127 -26.62 5.88 -18.98
N ALA A 128 -27.59 6.81 -19.05
CA ALA A 128 -27.41 8.08 -19.75
C ALA A 128 -26.35 8.96 -19.07
N ILE A 129 -26.40 9.09 -17.74
CA ILE A 129 -25.39 9.85 -16.98
C ILE A 129 -24.00 9.22 -17.10
N TYR A 130 -23.91 7.89 -17.08
CA TYR A 130 -22.62 7.19 -17.26
C TYR A 130 -22.02 7.43 -18.64
N LEU A 131 -22.87 7.44 -19.68
CA LEU A 131 -22.43 7.79 -21.03
C LEU A 131 -21.97 9.25 -21.13
N GLU A 132 -22.66 10.19 -20.49
CA GLU A 132 -22.23 11.59 -20.46
C GLU A 132 -20.87 11.76 -19.76
N ILE A 133 -20.65 11.09 -18.62
CA ILE A 133 -19.37 11.11 -17.90
C ILE A 133 -18.27 10.53 -18.79
N ALA A 134 -18.51 9.36 -19.40
CA ALA A 134 -17.52 8.72 -20.27
C ALA A 134 -17.20 9.56 -21.52
N GLN A 135 -18.21 10.19 -22.14
CA GLN A 135 -18.02 11.09 -23.29
C GLN A 135 -17.21 12.32 -22.90
N HIS A 136 -17.54 12.95 -21.77
CA HIS A 136 -16.77 14.08 -21.28
C HIS A 136 -15.32 13.69 -21.01
N ALA A 137 -15.10 12.55 -20.34
CA ALA A 137 -13.77 12.05 -20.02
C ALA A 137 -12.92 11.78 -21.27
N ARG A 138 -13.51 11.16 -22.30
CA ARG A 138 -12.85 10.92 -23.58
C ARG A 138 -12.46 12.22 -24.29
N ASP A 139 -13.37 13.21 -24.28
CA ASP A 139 -13.21 14.42 -25.09
C ASP A 139 -12.40 15.52 -24.37
N ASN A 140 -12.37 15.52 -23.03
CA ASN A 140 -11.78 16.60 -22.21
C ASN A 140 -10.86 16.12 -21.08
N GLY A 141 -10.75 14.80 -20.83
CA GLY A 141 -10.00 14.24 -19.71
C GLY A 141 -10.82 14.05 -18.42
N PHE A 142 -10.19 13.54 -17.37
CA PHE A 142 -10.85 13.04 -16.14
C PHE A 142 -11.12 14.12 -15.08
N GLY A 143 -11.21 15.39 -15.46
CA GLY A 143 -11.48 16.50 -14.55
C GLY A 143 -10.29 16.89 -13.67
N ASP A 144 -10.56 17.76 -12.69
CA ASP A 144 -9.57 18.29 -11.75
C ASP A 144 -9.40 17.34 -10.54
N PRO A 145 -8.17 16.86 -10.25
CA PRO A 145 -7.90 15.96 -9.13
C PRO A 145 -8.08 16.62 -7.76
N GLY A 146 -8.21 17.95 -7.69
CA GLY A 146 -8.41 18.70 -6.46
C GLY A 146 -7.15 18.83 -5.60
N LEU A 147 -5.96 18.84 -6.21
CA LEU A 147 -4.69 18.96 -5.47
C LEU A 147 -4.57 20.33 -4.76
N GLY A 148 -5.12 21.40 -5.36
CA GLY A 148 -5.20 22.72 -4.75
C GLY A 148 -3.85 23.38 -4.44
N ASP A 149 -2.76 22.87 -5.01
CA ASP A 149 -1.38 23.26 -4.76
C ASP A 149 -0.59 23.24 -6.09
N GLU A 150 -0.11 24.41 -6.51
CA GLU A 150 0.65 24.57 -7.77
C GLU A 150 1.92 23.71 -7.79
N MET A 151 2.60 23.52 -6.66
CA MET A 151 3.79 22.67 -6.56
C MET A 151 3.43 21.21 -6.84
N LEU A 152 2.29 20.73 -6.34
CA LEU A 152 1.85 19.36 -6.59
C LEU A 152 1.47 19.14 -8.06
N GLU A 153 0.87 20.13 -8.71
CA GLU A 153 0.58 20.09 -10.15
C GLU A 153 1.85 20.09 -10.99
N GLU A 154 2.86 20.89 -10.63
CA GLU A 154 4.17 20.89 -11.29
C GLU A 154 4.88 19.54 -11.14
N ILE A 155 4.88 18.96 -9.93
CA ILE A 155 5.42 17.62 -9.66
C ILE A 155 4.68 16.60 -10.53
N ARG A 156 3.34 16.65 -10.55
CA ARG A 156 2.54 15.74 -11.38
C ARG A 156 2.92 15.84 -12.85
N ALA A 157 2.99 17.05 -13.41
CA ALA A 157 3.34 17.28 -14.80
C ALA A 157 4.76 16.79 -15.13
N GLN A 158 5.72 17.01 -14.22
CA GLN A 158 7.10 16.54 -14.36
C GLN A 158 7.15 15.00 -14.44
N PHE A 159 6.50 14.30 -13.51
CA PHE A 159 6.52 12.84 -13.47
C PHE A 159 5.64 12.20 -14.54
N ALA A 160 4.55 12.85 -14.97
CA ALA A 160 3.79 12.44 -16.15
C ALA A 160 4.68 12.43 -17.40
N LYS A 161 5.42 13.53 -17.63
CA LYS A 161 6.38 13.64 -18.75
C LYS A 161 7.50 12.60 -18.66
N PHE A 162 8.07 12.40 -17.48
CA PHE A 162 9.09 11.36 -17.27
C PHE A 162 8.54 9.96 -17.61
N THR A 163 7.34 9.67 -17.11
CA THR A 163 6.67 8.38 -17.32
C THR A 163 6.42 8.12 -18.80
N ASP A 164 5.88 9.10 -19.53
CA ASP A 164 5.60 8.97 -20.96
C ASP A 164 6.88 8.81 -21.80
N GLN A 165 7.95 9.50 -21.42
CA GLN A 165 9.19 9.51 -22.20
C GLN A 165 10.16 8.37 -21.87
N LYS A 166 10.13 7.86 -20.63
CA LYS A 166 11.16 6.95 -20.10
C LYS A 166 10.60 5.61 -19.63
N VAL A 167 9.38 5.58 -19.10
CA VAL A 167 8.81 4.37 -18.47
C VAL A 167 7.94 3.58 -19.45
N ILE A 168 6.92 4.20 -20.03
CA ILE A 168 6.00 3.54 -20.97
C ILE A 168 6.75 2.86 -22.13
N PRO A 169 7.75 3.50 -22.78
CA PRO A 169 8.43 2.89 -23.92
C PRO A 169 9.18 1.59 -23.61
N ILE A 170 9.59 1.37 -22.36
CA ILE A 170 10.37 0.19 -21.96
C ILE A 170 9.53 -0.91 -21.31
N ALA A 171 8.33 -0.58 -20.80
CA ALA A 171 7.55 -1.47 -19.94
C ALA A 171 7.23 -2.81 -20.61
N GLN A 172 6.87 -2.79 -21.89
CA GLN A 172 6.55 -4.01 -22.65
C GLN A 172 7.79 -4.90 -22.86
N ASP A 173 8.97 -4.33 -23.15
CA ASP A 173 10.19 -5.11 -23.33
C ASP A 173 10.64 -5.75 -22.01
N VAL A 174 10.59 -4.98 -20.92
CA VAL A 174 10.87 -5.47 -19.55
C VAL A 174 10.01 -6.69 -19.24
N HIS A 175 8.71 -6.62 -19.51
CA HIS A 175 7.80 -7.73 -19.28
C HIS A 175 8.08 -8.93 -20.20
N ARG A 176 8.16 -8.73 -21.51
CA ARG A 176 8.27 -9.81 -22.49
C ARG A 176 9.60 -10.55 -22.44
N GLN A 177 10.66 -9.87 -22.05
CA GLN A 177 12.02 -10.43 -21.95
C GLN A 177 12.37 -10.87 -20.53
N ASP A 178 11.43 -10.79 -19.58
CA ASP A 178 11.63 -11.15 -18.18
C ASP A 178 12.83 -10.43 -17.52
N LYS A 179 13.02 -9.15 -17.87
CA LYS A 179 14.13 -8.32 -17.39
C LYS A 179 13.77 -7.58 -16.11
N LEU A 180 14.81 -7.19 -15.38
CA LEU A 180 14.70 -6.15 -14.37
C LEU A 180 14.49 -4.79 -15.04
N ILE A 181 13.84 -3.85 -14.34
CA ILE A 181 13.79 -2.43 -14.73
C ILE A 181 15.24 -1.93 -14.89
N PRO A 182 15.62 -1.31 -16.02
CA PRO A 182 17.00 -0.88 -16.27
C PRO A 182 17.54 0.03 -15.16
N MET A 183 18.84 -0.09 -14.83
CA MET A 183 19.46 0.74 -13.79
C MET A 183 19.41 2.22 -14.12
N GLU A 184 19.43 2.58 -15.41
CA GLU A 184 19.33 3.95 -15.90
C GLU A 184 18.02 4.63 -15.47
N ILE A 185 16.94 3.86 -15.29
CA ILE A 185 15.69 4.39 -14.73
C ILE A 185 15.84 4.70 -13.25
N LEU A 186 16.50 3.81 -12.49
CA LEU A 186 16.76 4.04 -11.07
C LEU A 186 17.67 5.26 -10.88
N GLU A 187 18.72 5.39 -11.68
CA GLU A 187 19.64 6.54 -11.66
C GLU A 187 18.90 7.85 -11.96
N GLN A 188 18.06 7.88 -12.99
CA GLN A 188 17.25 9.06 -13.29
C GLN A 188 16.26 9.40 -12.17
N LEU A 189 15.63 8.40 -11.55
CA LEU A 189 14.74 8.64 -10.40
C LEU A 189 15.51 9.16 -9.18
N ALA A 190 16.74 8.71 -8.96
CA ALA A 190 17.63 9.22 -7.92
C ALA A 190 18.01 10.69 -8.18
N GLU A 191 18.38 11.04 -9.41
CA GLU A 191 18.66 12.43 -9.81
C GLU A 191 17.44 13.36 -9.63
N LEU A 192 16.24 12.83 -9.82
CA LEU A 192 14.97 13.53 -9.58
C LEU A 192 14.58 13.58 -8.09
N GLY A 193 15.36 12.98 -7.19
CA GLY A 193 15.14 12.99 -5.74
C GLY A 193 14.02 12.07 -5.25
N VAL A 194 13.55 11.12 -6.07
CA VAL A 194 12.40 10.25 -5.74
C VAL A 194 12.65 9.39 -4.50
N PHE A 195 13.88 8.87 -4.34
CA PHE A 195 14.20 8.02 -3.19
C PHE A 195 14.33 8.79 -1.87
N GLY A 196 14.51 10.12 -1.94
CA GLY A 196 14.59 11.02 -0.80
C GLY A 196 13.42 11.97 -0.65
N LEU A 197 12.33 11.76 -1.41
CA LEU A 197 11.26 12.75 -1.57
C LEU A 197 10.67 13.22 -0.23
N THR A 198 10.45 12.29 0.70
CA THR A 198 9.87 12.55 2.04
C THR A 198 10.89 12.47 3.17
N ILE A 199 12.17 12.21 2.85
CA ILE A 199 13.24 12.20 3.85
C ILE A 199 13.53 13.65 4.24
N PRO A 200 13.71 13.97 5.54
CA PRO A 200 14.04 15.33 5.96
C PRO A 200 15.33 15.87 5.31
N GLU A 201 15.36 17.18 5.06
CA GLU A 201 16.52 17.85 4.43
C GLU A 201 17.83 17.67 5.22
N GLU A 202 17.77 17.59 6.55
CA GLU A 202 18.94 17.37 7.40
C GLU A 202 19.64 16.02 7.13
N TYR A 203 18.92 15.08 6.51
CA TYR A 203 19.44 13.80 6.06
C TYR A 203 19.57 13.72 4.53
N GLY A 204 19.57 14.85 3.82
CA GLY A 204 19.79 14.92 2.38
C GLY A 204 18.57 14.58 1.50
N GLY A 205 17.37 14.52 2.07
CA GLY A 205 16.12 14.40 1.31
C GLY A 205 15.52 15.74 0.90
N LEU A 206 14.32 15.72 0.33
CA LEU A 206 13.60 16.92 -0.12
C LEU A 206 12.55 17.43 0.89
N GLY A 207 12.27 16.68 1.95
CA GLY A 207 11.32 17.08 2.99
C GLY A 207 9.88 17.28 2.52
N LEU A 208 9.48 16.73 1.36
CA LEU A 208 8.14 16.92 0.81
C LEU A 208 7.08 16.07 1.52
N SER A 209 5.82 16.47 1.31
CA SER A 209 4.67 15.84 1.95
C SER A 209 4.41 14.41 1.45
N LYS A 210 3.66 13.63 2.23
CA LYS A 210 3.16 12.32 1.80
C LYS A 210 2.22 12.41 0.58
N VAL A 211 1.50 13.53 0.43
CA VAL A 211 0.66 13.79 -0.75
C VAL A 211 1.53 13.95 -2.00
N ALA A 212 2.64 14.69 -1.92
CA ALA A 212 3.61 14.78 -3.03
C ALA A 212 4.12 13.39 -3.43
N MET A 213 4.41 12.53 -2.46
CA MET A 213 4.82 11.15 -2.74
C MET A 213 3.72 10.31 -3.38
N CYS A 214 2.45 10.53 -3.07
CA CYS A 214 1.32 9.88 -3.74
C CYS A 214 1.27 10.30 -5.22
N VAL A 215 1.35 11.60 -5.50
CA VAL A 215 1.35 12.14 -6.87
C VAL A 215 2.48 11.54 -7.71
N VAL A 216 3.71 11.51 -7.17
CA VAL A 216 4.86 10.86 -7.85
C VAL A 216 4.59 9.38 -8.10
N THR A 217 4.07 8.69 -7.09
CA THR A 217 3.83 7.24 -7.16
C THR A 217 2.71 6.88 -8.15
N GLU A 218 1.64 7.67 -8.20
CA GLU A 218 0.53 7.53 -9.14
C GLU A 218 1.03 7.66 -10.58
N GLU A 219 1.75 8.74 -10.90
CA GLU A 219 2.25 8.98 -12.26
C GLU A 219 3.25 7.90 -12.68
N LEU A 220 4.20 7.50 -11.83
CA LEU A 220 5.15 6.43 -12.16
C LEU A 220 4.44 5.07 -12.34
N SER A 221 3.43 4.78 -11.52
CA SER A 221 2.68 3.52 -11.60
C SER A 221 1.76 3.45 -12.81
N ARG A 222 1.29 4.59 -13.30
CA ARG A 222 0.56 4.71 -14.56
C ARG A 222 1.39 4.21 -15.75
N GLY A 223 2.70 4.43 -15.74
CA GLY A 223 3.57 3.83 -16.76
C GLY A 223 3.88 2.37 -16.49
N TYR A 224 4.31 2.06 -15.27
CA TYR A 224 4.55 0.69 -14.83
C TYR A 224 4.60 0.61 -13.31
N ILE A 225 3.72 -0.19 -12.70
CA ILE A 225 3.64 -0.35 -11.23
C ILE A 225 4.98 -0.71 -10.55
N GLY A 226 5.87 -1.40 -11.27
CA GLY A 226 7.22 -1.70 -10.79
C GLY A 226 8.06 -0.44 -10.57
N VAL A 227 7.94 0.57 -11.44
CA VAL A 227 8.66 1.84 -11.31
C VAL A 227 8.12 2.66 -10.14
N GLY A 228 6.79 2.80 -10.01
CA GLY A 228 6.20 3.49 -8.86
C GLY A 228 6.54 2.81 -7.53
N SER A 229 6.73 1.49 -7.54
CA SER A 229 7.10 0.74 -6.34
C SER A 229 8.55 0.96 -5.89
N LEU A 230 9.47 1.43 -6.75
CA LEU A 230 10.87 1.71 -6.40
C LEU A 230 10.96 2.80 -5.32
N GLY A 231 10.26 3.92 -5.52
CA GLY A 231 10.21 5.04 -4.56
C GLY A 231 9.59 4.61 -3.22
N THR A 232 8.48 3.86 -3.28
CA THR A 232 7.81 3.35 -2.07
C THR A 232 8.74 2.48 -1.21
N ARG A 233 9.69 1.73 -1.79
CA ARG A 233 10.63 0.94 -0.97
C ARG A 233 11.55 1.83 -0.14
N SER A 234 12.14 2.84 -0.78
CA SER A 234 12.97 3.82 -0.08
C SER A 234 12.19 4.57 0.99
N GLU A 235 10.99 5.05 0.65
CA GLU A 235 10.13 5.79 1.59
C GLU A 235 9.84 4.98 2.86
N ILE A 236 9.41 3.72 2.72
CA ILE A 236 9.05 2.90 3.87
C ILE A 236 10.28 2.48 4.68
N ALA A 237 11.41 2.22 4.04
CA ALA A 237 12.66 1.94 4.74
C ALA A 237 13.16 3.18 5.52
N ALA A 238 13.08 4.36 4.92
CA ALA A 238 13.44 5.61 5.57
C ALA A 238 12.54 5.91 6.75
N GLU A 239 11.22 5.75 6.61
CA GLU A 239 10.26 5.96 7.70
C GLU A 239 10.46 4.99 8.87
N LEU A 240 10.81 3.73 8.56
CA LEU A 240 11.20 2.74 9.56
C LEU A 240 12.44 3.19 10.35
N ILE A 241 13.44 3.76 9.68
CA ILE A 241 14.68 4.24 10.31
C ILE A 241 14.46 5.55 11.08
N ILE A 242 13.69 6.50 10.53
CA ILE A 242 13.32 7.74 11.21
C ILE A 242 12.57 7.43 12.51
N GLY A 243 11.59 6.52 12.42
CA GLY A 243 10.72 6.18 13.54
C GLY A 243 11.34 5.21 14.55
N GLY A 244 12.36 4.43 14.18
CA GLY A 244 12.88 3.33 15.00
C GLY A 244 14.39 3.28 15.21
N GLY A 245 15.17 4.04 14.44
CA GLY A 245 16.63 3.99 14.48
C GLY A 245 17.26 4.92 15.51
N THR A 246 18.51 4.62 15.87
CA THR A 246 19.36 5.56 16.63
C THR A 246 19.81 6.72 15.73
N GLU A 247 20.32 7.81 16.31
CA GLU A 247 20.84 8.93 15.52
C GLU A 247 22.00 8.50 14.61
N GLU A 248 22.88 7.61 15.08
CA GLU A 248 23.97 7.06 14.27
C GLU A 248 23.43 6.27 13.06
N GLN A 249 22.37 5.48 13.26
CA GLN A 249 21.70 4.76 12.17
C GLN A 249 21.04 5.74 11.19
N LYS A 250 20.36 6.78 11.67
CA LYS A 250 19.75 7.79 10.80
C LYS A 250 20.79 8.50 9.95
N GLN A 251 21.89 8.96 10.56
CA GLN A 251 22.99 9.65 9.89
C GLN A 251 23.72 8.74 8.89
N GLU A 252 23.84 7.43 9.18
CA GLU A 252 24.48 6.51 8.25
C GLU A 252 23.59 6.16 7.04
N TRP A 253 22.30 5.95 7.26
CA TRP A 253 21.43 5.29 6.29
C TRP A 253 20.55 6.23 5.49
N LEU A 254 19.96 7.25 6.12
CA LEU A 254 18.99 8.12 5.46
C LEU A 254 19.59 8.90 4.28
N PRO A 255 20.82 9.47 4.37
CA PRO A 255 21.42 10.14 3.21
C PRO A 255 21.67 9.21 2.03
N LYS A 256 22.03 7.95 2.29
CA LYS A 256 22.29 6.95 1.24
C LYS A 256 21.02 6.43 0.59
N LEU A 257 19.94 6.34 1.36
CA LEU A 257 18.61 6.05 0.83
C LEU A 257 18.11 7.22 -0.02
N ALA A 258 18.26 8.45 0.48
CA ALA A 258 17.81 9.67 -0.20
C ALA A 258 18.45 9.84 -1.58
N SER A 259 19.76 9.57 -1.68
CA SER A 259 20.51 9.66 -2.93
C SER A 259 20.33 8.47 -3.88
N GLY A 260 19.69 7.39 -3.44
CA GLY A 260 19.65 6.13 -4.18
C GLY A 260 20.97 5.35 -4.22
N GLU A 261 22.02 5.80 -3.50
CA GLU A 261 23.27 5.06 -3.33
C GLU A 261 23.01 3.69 -2.73
N VAL A 262 22.09 3.61 -1.77
CA VAL A 262 21.61 2.37 -1.16
C VAL A 262 20.18 2.10 -1.60
N LEU A 263 19.94 0.90 -2.12
CA LEU A 263 18.62 0.38 -2.44
C LEU A 263 18.17 -0.56 -1.33
N SER A 264 16.91 -0.46 -0.93
CA SER A 264 16.35 -1.23 0.18
C SER A 264 15.29 -2.22 -0.28
N THR A 265 15.16 -3.30 0.48
CA THR A 265 14.03 -4.22 0.36
C THR A 265 13.51 -4.65 1.73
N ALA A 266 12.25 -5.08 1.76
CA ALA A 266 11.55 -5.59 2.94
C ALA A 266 11.65 -7.12 2.99
N VAL A 267 12.12 -7.67 4.11
CA VAL A 267 12.35 -9.12 4.27
C VAL A 267 11.58 -9.66 5.47
N PHE A 268 10.27 -9.83 5.26
CA PHE A 268 9.30 -10.14 6.31
C PHE A 268 8.68 -11.53 6.14
N THR A 269 8.01 -11.75 5.00
CA THR A 269 7.20 -12.94 4.71
C THR A 269 8.02 -14.23 4.68
N GLU A 270 7.46 -15.29 5.25
CA GLU A 270 8.00 -16.65 5.23
C GLU A 270 7.06 -17.57 4.46
N PRO A 271 7.54 -18.74 3.96
CA PRO A 271 6.70 -19.69 3.23
C PRO A 271 5.38 -20.05 3.94
N ASN A 272 5.41 -20.12 5.28
CA ASN A 272 4.25 -20.47 6.11
C ASN A 272 3.68 -19.28 6.90
N ASN A 273 4.27 -18.08 6.82
CA ASN A 273 3.85 -16.91 7.60
C ASN A 273 3.83 -15.65 6.72
N GLY A 274 2.64 -15.26 6.26
CA GLY A 274 2.39 -14.00 5.55
C GLY A 274 1.53 -13.06 6.37
N SER A 275 0.22 -13.30 6.38
CA SER A 275 -0.75 -12.48 7.13
C SER A 275 -0.49 -12.49 8.65
N ASP A 276 -0.05 -13.61 9.20
CA ASP A 276 0.30 -13.76 10.62
C ASP A 276 1.81 -13.56 10.86
N LEU A 277 2.30 -12.37 10.52
CA LEU A 277 3.73 -12.04 10.60
C LEU A 277 4.30 -12.13 12.03
N ALA A 278 3.46 -12.02 13.06
CA ALA A 278 3.86 -12.12 14.47
C ALA A 278 4.41 -13.52 14.83
N ASN A 279 4.04 -14.55 14.07
CA ASN A 279 4.43 -15.94 14.28
C ASN A 279 5.56 -16.42 13.34
N LEU A 280 6.27 -15.49 12.70
CA LEU A 280 7.46 -15.82 11.92
C LEU A 280 8.52 -16.59 12.75
N THR A 281 9.30 -17.41 12.06
CA THR A 281 10.20 -18.44 12.62
C THR A 281 11.68 -18.21 12.32
N THR A 282 12.01 -17.35 11.36
CA THR A 282 13.38 -16.90 11.10
C THR A 282 13.95 -16.32 12.39
N ARG A 283 15.09 -16.85 12.83
CA ARG A 283 15.72 -16.50 14.10
C ARG A 283 17.01 -15.72 13.89
N ALA A 284 17.33 -14.84 14.82
CA ALA A 284 18.60 -14.14 14.90
C ALA A 284 19.20 -14.38 16.29
N VAL A 285 20.29 -15.15 16.36
CA VAL A 285 20.96 -15.53 17.61
C VAL A 285 22.14 -14.59 17.85
N LYS A 286 22.11 -13.86 18.97
CA LYS A 286 23.21 -12.99 19.38
C LYS A 286 24.46 -13.81 19.71
N GLN A 287 25.60 -13.37 19.21
CA GLN A 287 26.92 -13.97 19.44
C GLN A 287 27.66 -13.23 20.56
N GLU A 288 28.77 -13.81 21.04
CA GLU A 288 29.59 -13.22 22.11
C GLU A 288 30.20 -11.87 21.72
N ASP A 289 30.50 -11.66 20.44
CA ASP A 289 31.02 -10.40 19.88
C ASP A 289 29.94 -9.33 19.67
N GLY A 290 28.68 -9.65 20.01
CA GLY A 290 27.53 -8.76 19.86
C GLY A 290 26.90 -8.76 18.47
N SER A 291 27.45 -9.49 17.50
CA SER A 291 26.79 -9.72 16.20
C SER A 291 25.61 -10.70 16.34
N TYR A 292 24.82 -10.83 15.28
CA TYR A 292 23.70 -11.76 15.19
C TYR A 292 23.91 -12.73 14.04
N VAL A 293 23.62 -14.00 14.28
CA VAL A 293 23.60 -15.05 13.25
C VAL A 293 22.14 -15.38 12.93
N VAL A 294 21.75 -15.14 11.68
CA VAL A 294 20.40 -15.30 11.16
C VAL A 294 20.26 -16.66 10.48
N SER A 295 19.18 -17.36 10.80
CA SER A 295 18.81 -18.62 10.15
C SER A 295 17.29 -18.68 9.91
N GLY A 296 16.88 -19.01 8.70
CA GLY A 296 15.46 -19.11 8.34
C GLY A 296 15.23 -18.99 6.84
N ALA A 297 13.96 -19.03 6.44
CA ALA A 297 13.56 -18.89 5.05
C ALA A 297 12.57 -17.72 4.92
N LYS A 298 12.74 -16.95 3.84
CA LYS A 298 11.87 -15.83 3.47
C LYS A 298 11.42 -16.03 2.02
N THR A 299 10.28 -15.48 1.66
CA THR A 299 9.72 -15.62 0.30
C THR A 299 8.96 -14.37 -0.09
N TRP A 300 8.65 -14.21 -1.38
CA TRP A 300 8.04 -13.02 -1.95
C TRP A 300 8.87 -11.74 -1.72
N ILE A 301 10.20 -11.88 -1.71
CA ILE A 301 11.10 -10.75 -1.48
C ILE A 301 11.35 -10.03 -2.79
N THR A 302 10.68 -8.89 -2.97
CA THR A 302 10.83 -8.05 -4.17
C THR A 302 12.22 -7.41 -4.23
N HIS A 303 12.83 -7.34 -5.41
CA HIS A 303 14.08 -6.60 -5.65
C HIS A 303 15.30 -7.10 -4.86
N ALA A 304 15.27 -8.34 -4.38
CA ALA A 304 16.28 -8.87 -3.46
C ALA A 304 17.70 -8.76 -4.03
N VAL A 305 17.94 -9.11 -5.30
CA VAL A 305 19.30 -9.13 -5.87
C VAL A 305 19.96 -7.74 -5.88
N ARG A 306 19.21 -6.70 -6.23
CA ARG A 306 19.72 -5.32 -6.39
C ARG A 306 19.66 -4.45 -5.13
N ALA A 307 19.09 -4.93 -4.03
CA ALA A 307 19.11 -4.21 -2.76
C ALA A 307 20.49 -4.31 -2.07
N ASP A 308 20.93 -3.27 -1.36
CA ASP A 308 22.12 -3.31 -0.51
C ASP A 308 21.74 -3.53 0.95
N VAL A 309 20.52 -3.17 1.33
CA VAL A 309 20.01 -3.33 2.70
C VAL A 309 18.65 -4.01 2.71
N MET A 310 18.57 -5.04 3.54
CA MET A 310 17.33 -5.74 3.85
C MET A 310 16.81 -5.23 5.20
N THR A 311 15.62 -4.67 5.22
CA THR A 311 14.86 -4.48 6.47
C THR A 311 14.31 -5.84 6.87
N LEU A 312 15.05 -6.55 7.72
CA LEU A 312 14.84 -7.97 8.01
C LEU A 312 14.21 -8.14 9.39
N LEU A 313 13.02 -8.75 9.42
CA LEU A 313 12.33 -9.07 10.67
C LEU A 313 12.62 -10.53 11.07
N ALA A 314 13.22 -10.71 12.24
CA ALA A 314 13.60 -12.01 12.79
C ALA A 314 13.31 -12.10 14.29
N ARG A 315 13.11 -13.32 14.77
CA ARG A 315 12.91 -13.64 16.18
C ARG A 315 14.25 -13.68 16.92
N THR A 316 14.42 -12.80 17.89
CA THR A 316 15.59 -12.73 18.79
C THR A 316 15.31 -13.40 20.13
N ASN A 317 14.04 -13.35 20.59
CA ASN A 317 13.61 -14.03 21.81
C ASN A 317 12.58 -15.14 21.49
N PRO A 318 12.95 -16.43 21.59
CA PRO A 318 12.05 -17.55 21.33
C PRO A 318 10.99 -17.76 22.42
N ASP A 319 11.23 -17.27 23.64
CA ASP A 319 10.35 -17.45 24.79
C ASP A 319 9.29 -16.34 24.90
N ALA A 320 9.48 -15.24 24.15
CA ALA A 320 8.52 -14.13 24.11
C ALA A 320 7.34 -14.45 23.19
N PRO A 321 6.09 -14.21 23.63
CA PRO A 321 4.90 -14.57 22.86
C PRO A 321 4.69 -13.66 21.65
N GLY A 322 4.32 -14.27 20.52
CA GLY A 322 3.94 -13.59 19.30
C GLY A 322 4.95 -12.55 18.85
N TYR A 323 4.47 -11.32 18.64
CA TYR A 323 5.26 -10.22 18.10
C TYR A 323 6.34 -9.68 19.04
N GLN A 324 6.26 -9.98 20.35
CA GLN A 324 7.16 -9.42 21.36
C GLN A 324 8.59 -9.95 21.23
N GLY A 325 8.78 -11.11 20.59
CA GLY A 325 10.08 -11.70 20.34
C GLY A 325 10.76 -11.25 19.06
N LEU A 326 10.17 -10.31 18.32
CA LEU A 326 10.63 -9.91 16.98
C LEU A 326 11.48 -8.64 17.02
N SER A 327 12.63 -8.69 16.35
CA SER A 327 13.55 -7.57 16.15
C SER A 327 13.67 -7.23 14.67
N MET A 328 13.87 -5.94 14.38
CA MET A 328 14.13 -5.44 13.03
C MET A 328 15.62 -5.20 12.84
N PHE A 329 16.17 -5.65 11.72
CA PHE A 329 17.57 -5.49 11.36
C PHE A 329 17.72 -4.70 10.06
N LEU A 330 18.73 -3.84 9.98
CA LEU A 330 19.23 -3.24 8.75
C LEU A 330 20.33 -4.14 8.17
N ALA A 331 19.92 -5.29 7.65
CA ALA A 331 20.82 -6.35 7.20
C ALA A 331 21.50 -5.98 5.86
N LYS A 332 22.75 -5.52 5.92
CA LYS A 332 23.58 -5.22 4.75
C LYS A 332 23.87 -6.49 3.96
N LYS A 333 23.82 -6.40 2.63
CA LYS A 333 24.28 -7.44 1.72
C LYS A 333 24.92 -6.83 0.48
N THR A 334 25.61 -7.65 -0.31
CA THR A 334 26.21 -7.23 -1.57
C THR A 334 25.11 -7.02 -2.62
N ARG A 335 25.05 -5.83 -3.23
CA ARG A 335 24.24 -5.57 -4.42
C ARG A 335 24.88 -6.27 -5.62
N LEU A 336 24.05 -6.95 -6.40
CA LEU A 336 24.45 -7.58 -7.64
C LEU A 336 23.58 -7.03 -8.78
N SER A 337 24.01 -7.20 -10.03
CA SER A 337 23.34 -6.63 -11.20
C SER A 337 21.94 -7.25 -11.42
N GLY A 338 21.81 -8.55 -11.18
CA GLY A 338 20.66 -9.36 -11.59
C GLY A 338 20.62 -9.67 -13.09
N GLU A 339 21.74 -9.49 -13.80
CA GLU A 339 21.87 -9.86 -15.20
C GLU A 339 21.89 -11.39 -15.39
N PRO A 340 21.29 -11.92 -16.46
CA PRO A 340 21.26 -13.35 -16.72
C PRO A 340 22.66 -13.98 -16.77
N GLY A 341 22.86 -15.03 -15.97
CA GLY A 341 24.11 -15.79 -15.92
C GLY A 341 25.13 -15.28 -14.90
N GLU A 342 24.86 -14.16 -14.23
CA GLU A 342 25.65 -13.70 -13.09
C GLU A 342 25.14 -14.30 -11.77
N PRO A 343 25.98 -14.39 -10.72
CA PRO A 343 25.52 -14.74 -9.38
C PRO A 343 24.45 -13.75 -8.88
N GLU A 344 23.39 -14.27 -8.26
CA GLU A 344 22.32 -13.46 -7.67
C GLU A 344 22.52 -13.17 -6.17
N PHE A 345 23.29 -14.02 -5.48
CA PHE A 345 23.64 -13.91 -4.06
C PHE A 345 25.05 -14.45 -3.83
N VAL A 346 25.92 -13.66 -3.20
CA VAL A 346 27.33 -14.02 -2.95
C VAL A 346 27.72 -13.95 -1.47
N ASP A 347 26.91 -13.29 -0.64
CA ASP A 347 27.18 -13.14 0.78
C ASP A 347 27.09 -14.49 1.51
N LYS A 348 28.06 -14.75 2.38
CA LYS A 348 28.10 -16.01 3.13
C LYS A 348 26.83 -16.18 3.97
N GLY A 349 26.20 -17.35 3.84
CA GLY A 349 24.99 -17.71 4.59
C GLY A 349 23.71 -17.11 4.01
N LEU A 350 23.76 -16.47 2.83
CA LEU A 350 22.59 -16.03 2.09
C LEU A 350 22.55 -16.74 0.73
N THR A 351 21.46 -17.44 0.47
CA THR A 351 21.15 -17.98 -0.87
C THR A 351 19.73 -17.58 -1.25
N GLY A 352 19.40 -17.68 -2.54
CA GLY A 352 18.05 -17.38 -2.99
C GLY A 352 17.78 -17.89 -4.40
N THR A 353 16.52 -17.82 -4.80
CA THR A 353 16.06 -18.24 -6.13
C THR A 353 14.88 -17.37 -6.56
N GLU A 354 14.90 -16.93 -7.81
CA GLU A 354 13.81 -16.15 -8.39
C GLU A 354 12.51 -16.97 -8.46
N ILE A 355 11.41 -16.36 -8.00
CA ILE A 355 10.04 -16.84 -8.19
C ILE A 355 9.53 -16.33 -9.54
N LYS A 356 9.04 -17.24 -10.38
CA LYS A 356 8.36 -16.87 -11.63
C LYS A 356 6.91 -16.46 -11.34
N VAL A 357 6.58 -15.19 -11.56
CA VAL A 357 5.28 -14.58 -11.22
C VAL A 357 4.51 -14.15 -12.45
N LEU A 358 3.20 -13.93 -12.30
CA LEU A 358 2.38 -13.32 -13.33
C LEU A 358 2.51 -11.78 -13.27
N GLY A 359 2.82 -11.13 -14.40
CA GLY A 359 2.73 -9.67 -14.58
C GLY A 359 3.84 -8.83 -13.94
N TYR A 360 3.95 -8.85 -12.61
CA TYR A 360 4.84 -7.97 -11.83
C TYR A 360 6.30 -8.45 -11.84
N ARG A 361 7.03 -8.22 -12.94
CA ARG A 361 8.37 -8.84 -13.17
C ARG A 361 9.58 -7.92 -13.01
N GLY A 362 9.42 -6.61 -13.09
CA GLY A 362 10.52 -5.66 -13.27
C GLY A 362 11.42 -5.44 -12.05
N MET A 363 11.03 -5.93 -10.87
CA MET A 363 11.92 -6.03 -9.72
C MET A 363 12.23 -7.47 -9.31
N LYS A 364 11.48 -8.43 -9.87
CA LYS A 364 11.47 -9.84 -9.53
C LYS A 364 11.18 -10.10 -8.03
N GLU A 365 10.78 -11.33 -7.75
CA GLU A 365 10.47 -11.84 -6.41
C GLU A 365 11.38 -13.01 -6.13
N TYR A 366 11.83 -13.14 -4.89
CA TYR A 366 12.80 -14.18 -4.52
C TYR A 366 12.35 -14.95 -3.29
N GLU A 367 12.63 -16.25 -3.31
CA GLU A 367 12.85 -17.04 -2.10
C GLU A 367 14.27 -16.79 -1.61
N LEU A 368 14.44 -16.57 -0.31
CA LEU A 368 15.73 -16.39 0.34
C LEU A 368 15.89 -17.41 1.46
N SER A 369 17.08 -18.00 1.57
CA SER A 369 17.48 -18.85 2.69
C SER A 369 18.66 -18.23 3.40
N PHE A 370 18.52 -18.09 4.72
CA PHE A 370 19.56 -17.67 5.63
C PHE A 370 20.08 -18.90 6.37
N ASP A 371 21.36 -19.22 6.17
CA ASP A 371 22.07 -20.30 6.88
C ASP A 371 23.37 -19.74 7.46
N GLY A 372 23.26 -19.13 8.64
CA GLY A 372 24.41 -18.55 9.31
C GLY A 372 24.78 -17.16 8.81
N PHE A 373 23.83 -16.44 8.20
CA PHE A 373 24.04 -15.07 7.72
C PHE A 373 24.32 -14.14 8.89
N THR A 374 25.40 -13.36 8.83
CA THR A 374 25.84 -12.54 9.97
C THR A 374 25.41 -11.08 9.80
N VAL A 375 24.82 -10.51 10.85
CA VAL A 375 24.42 -9.10 10.93
C VAL A 375 25.13 -8.43 12.10
N PRO A 376 25.82 -7.29 11.92
CA PRO A 376 26.44 -6.56 13.03
C PRO A 376 25.40 -6.13 14.07
N GLY A 377 25.78 -6.13 15.36
CA GLY A 377 24.89 -5.68 16.44
C GLY A 377 24.42 -4.23 16.28
N ALA A 378 25.27 -3.37 15.72
CA ALA A 378 24.93 -1.97 15.40
C ALA A 378 23.80 -1.84 14.35
N ASN A 379 23.47 -2.92 13.63
CA ASN A 379 22.40 -2.94 12.64
C ASN A 379 21.08 -3.50 13.21
N LEU A 380 21.01 -3.83 14.49
CA LEU A 380 19.73 -3.98 15.19
C LEU A 380 19.06 -2.59 15.28
N LEU A 381 17.93 -2.41 14.62
CA LEU A 381 17.28 -1.10 14.53
C LEU A 381 16.89 -0.58 15.92
N GLY A 382 17.42 0.59 16.29
CA GLY A 382 17.21 1.21 17.59
C GLY A 382 17.97 0.56 18.76
N GLY A 383 18.71 -0.52 18.52
CA GLY A 383 19.55 -1.18 19.53
C GLY A 383 18.80 -1.99 20.59
N GLU A 384 17.48 -2.13 20.50
CA GLU A 384 16.64 -2.86 21.45
C GLU A 384 15.99 -4.10 20.79
N GLU A 385 16.14 -5.27 21.42
CA GLU A 385 15.48 -6.49 20.96
C GLU A 385 13.96 -6.47 21.25
N GLY A 386 13.16 -7.13 20.42
CA GLY A 386 11.70 -7.22 20.63
C GLY A 386 10.91 -5.98 20.21
N ALA A 387 11.58 -4.92 19.75
CA ALA A 387 10.95 -3.70 19.26
C ALA A 387 10.47 -3.78 17.78
N GLY A 388 10.91 -4.80 17.04
CA GLY A 388 10.82 -4.85 15.58
C GLY A 388 9.41 -4.76 15.00
N PHE A 389 8.44 -5.47 15.61
CA PHE A 389 7.07 -5.43 15.12
C PHE A 389 6.40 -4.08 15.37
N LYS A 390 6.69 -3.44 16.52
CA LYS A 390 6.16 -2.10 16.83
C LYS A 390 6.77 -1.04 15.92
N GLN A 391 8.06 -1.14 15.62
CA GLN A 391 8.73 -0.27 14.64
C GLN A 391 8.10 -0.44 13.25
N LEU A 392 7.85 -1.68 12.80
CA LEU A 392 7.17 -1.96 11.53
C LEU A 392 5.74 -1.39 11.49
N MET A 393 4.95 -1.55 12.56
CA MET A 393 3.58 -1.03 12.59
C MET A 393 3.50 0.48 12.35
N ARG A 394 4.54 1.25 12.71
CA ARG A 394 4.58 2.71 12.48
C ARG A 394 4.57 3.08 11.00
N THR A 395 4.98 2.18 10.11
CA THR A 395 5.03 2.45 8.66
C THR A 395 3.78 2.00 7.92
N PHE A 396 2.82 1.34 8.58
CA PHE A 396 1.64 0.77 7.92
C PHE A 396 0.72 1.83 7.33
N GLU A 397 0.64 3.01 7.92
CA GLU A 397 -0.15 4.12 7.36
C GLU A 397 0.40 4.51 5.98
N SER A 398 1.68 4.87 5.89
CA SER A 398 2.35 5.20 4.64
C SER A 398 2.36 4.03 3.64
N ALA A 399 2.57 2.79 4.10
CA ALA A 399 2.54 1.63 3.23
C ALA A 399 1.16 1.39 2.60
N ARG A 400 0.07 1.64 3.35
CA ARG A 400 -1.32 1.55 2.84
C ARG A 400 -1.61 2.68 1.85
N ILE A 401 -1.26 3.92 2.20
CA ILE A 401 -1.41 5.09 1.33
C ILE A 401 -0.68 4.88 0.00
N GLN A 402 0.58 4.43 0.04
CA GLN A 402 1.38 4.15 -1.15
C GLN A 402 0.88 2.96 -1.96
N THR A 403 0.21 2.00 -1.34
CA THR A 403 -0.46 0.92 -2.07
C THR A 403 -1.69 1.45 -2.81
N ALA A 404 -2.47 2.34 -2.18
CA ALA A 404 -3.58 3.02 -2.83
C ALA A 404 -3.10 3.88 -4.01
N ALA A 405 -2.06 4.71 -3.83
CA ALA A 405 -1.47 5.53 -4.89
C ALA A 405 -1.02 4.70 -6.11
N ARG A 406 -0.35 3.56 -5.88
CA ARG A 406 0.00 2.63 -6.98
C ARG A 406 -1.24 2.08 -7.69
N GLY A 407 -2.27 1.73 -6.93
CA GLY A 407 -3.56 1.27 -7.47
C GLY A 407 -4.25 2.33 -8.33
N VAL A 408 -4.28 3.59 -7.87
CA VAL A 408 -4.83 4.74 -8.62
C VAL A 408 -4.07 4.94 -9.93
N GLY A 409 -2.74 4.93 -9.91
CA GLY A 409 -1.94 5.03 -11.14
C GLY A 409 -2.23 3.91 -12.15
N VAL A 410 -2.34 2.65 -11.69
CA VAL A 410 -2.70 1.53 -12.57
C VAL A 410 -4.14 1.65 -13.10
N ALA A 411 -5.09 2.08 -12.27
CA ALA A 411 -6.47 2.33 -12.71
C ALA A 411 -6.52 3.43 -13.76
N GLN A 412 -5.75 4.51 -13.60
CA GLN A 412 -5.64 5.57 -14.58
C GLN A 412 -5.05 5.07 -15.91
N ALA A 413 -4.05 4.18 -15.87
CA ALA A 413 -3.52 3.57 -17.08
C ALA A 413 -4.58 2.75 -17.82
N ALA A 414 -5.34 1.93 -17.09
CA ALA A 414 -6.43 1.14 -17.66
C ALA A 414 -7.53 2.00 -18.28
N LEU A 415 -7.85 3.15 -17.66
CA LEU A 415 -8.82 4.11 -18.19
C LEU A 415 -8.30 4.83 -19.45
N ASN A 416 -6.99 5.09 -19.55
CA ASN A 416 -6.40 5.72 -20.73
C ASN A 416 -6.30 4.76 -21.93
N ASP A 417 -6.16 3.46 -21.68
CA ASP A 417 -6.06 2.42 -22.71
C ASP A 417 -7.43 2.01 -23.29
N ALA A 418 -8.51 2.18 -22.50
CA ALA A 418 -9.89 1.81 -22.86
C ALA A 418 -10.53 2.82 -23.83
#